data_AF-A0A558BZN0-F1
#
_entry.id   AF-A0A558BZN0-F1
#
_cell.length_a   1.000
_cell.length_b   1.000
_cell.length_c   1.000
_cell.angle_alpha   90.00
_cell.angle_beta   90.00
_cell.angle_gamma   90.00
#
_symmetry.space_group_name_H-M   'P 1'
#
loop_
_entity.id
_entity.type
_entity.pdbx_description
1 polymer ?
#
loop_
_entity_poly.entity_id
_entity_poly.type
_entity_poly.pdbx_seq_one_letter_code
_entity_poly.pdbx_strand_id
1 'polypeptide(L)'
;MARATLESSVAAVAPQAMHNTGKIYVRGDYVFVNEKSEGIHIIDNRDPANPRPVSFLRIPGNVDLAVRGNLLYADNGPDLVVLDISNPAQPKPTGRVRNAFRELPMPEYGPLEEAYQLGKRPADAVVLGWRKLAPNEAIPYRVTYQTGIVYFGGTTLANAAPSAGANASTGKGGSLARFAILGQTLYSVDENSLRVFDLQNPALPVAGKVVSLGFGIETIFPQDHYLFLGTQSGMYIYDVATPATPQRVAFYQHTVSCDPVVVDGQYAYVTLRTGRTCGGGVANVLEVIDLTTLSRPTLAHSYPMTSPGGLGIENKRLYVCDDGLKVFDTSNTPALTPLQHFKTTITDVIPNGDYLLAIGPGGLYQYRVGGPSLQQVSLLPITPNL
;
A
#
# COMPACT_ATOMS: atom_id res chain seq x y z
N MET A 1 15.46 8.37 15.72
CA MET A 1 16.31 9.14 14.79
C MET A 1 16.08 10.63 15.03
N ALA A 2 17.08 11.52 14.90
CA ALA A 2 16.84 12.97 14.98
C ALA A 2 16.06 13.47 13.74
N ARG A 3 15.19 14.47 13.91
CA ARG A 3 14.34 15.00 12.82
C ARG A 3 15.14 15.43 11.60
N ALA A 4 16.20 16.22 11.79
CA ALA A 4 17.03 16.69 10.68
C ALA A 4 17.65 15.54 9.89
N THR A 5 18.06 14.47 10.59
CA THR A 5 18.59 13.25 9.95
C THR A 5 17.52 12.57 9.10
N LEU A 6 16.29 12.44 9.60
CA LEU A 6 15.18 11.87 8.84
C LEU A 6 14.92 12.66 7.55
N GLU A 7 14.88 13.99 7.65
CA GLU A 7 14.58 14.85 6.51
C GLU A 7 15.64 14.75 5.42
N SER A 8 16.92 14.65 5.80
CA SER A 8 18.04 14.41 4.87
C SER A 8 18.19 12.95 4.40
N SER A 9 17.39 12.02 4.94
CA SER A 9 17.56 10.59 4.68
C SER A 9 16.88 10.11 3.39
N VAL A 10 15.94 10.88 2.85
CA VAL A 10 15.23 10.53 1.62
C VAL A 10 16.12 10.78 0.41
N ALA A 11 16.46 9.73 -0.32
CA ALA A 11 17.34 9.83 -1.47
C ALA A 11 17.12 8.69 -2.48
N ALA A 12 17.31 9.00 -3.76
CA ALA A 12 17.49 7.99 -4.78
C ALA A 12 18.92 7.42 -4.69
N VAL A 13 19.03 6.10 -4.71
CA VAL A 13 20.30 5.38 -4.79
C VAL A 13 20.25 4.37 -5.92
N ALA A 14 21.41 3.78 -6.25
CA ALA A 14 21.49 2.71 -7.23
C ALA A 14 20.53 1.56 -6.87
N PRO A 15 20.01 0.80 -7.86
CA PRO A 15 19.18 -0.37 -7.60
C PRO A 15 19.79 -1.30 -6.56
N GLN A 16 18.94 -1.84 -5.70
CA GLN A 16 19.32 -2.77 -4.64
C GLN A 16 18.57 -4.09 -4.85
N ALA A 17 19.09 -5.16 -4.25
CA ALA A 17 18.36 -6.42 -4.19
C ALA A 17 17.11 -6.26 -3.29
N MET A 18 16.05 -7.00 -3.60
CA MET A 18 14.87 -7.07 -2.75
C MET A 18 15.12 -8.06 -1.60
N HIS A 19 14.71 -7.73 -0.39
CA HIS A 19 14.97 -8.56 0.80
C HIS A 19 13.71 -8.88 1.62
N ASN A 20 12.94 -7.88 1.99
CA ASN A 20 11.75 -7.95 2.84
C ASN A 20 10.62 -7.11 2.23
N THR A 21 10.22 -7.50 1.02
CA THR A 21 9.21 -6.77 0.26
C THR A 21 7.86 -6.71 0.98
N GLY A 22 7.14 -5.62 0.71
CA GLY A 22 5.79 -5.34 1.17
C GLY A 22 4.84 -5.18 -0.01
N LYS A 23 4.21 -4.01 -0.08
CA LYS A 23 3.15 -3.71 -1.03
C LYS A 23 3.71 -3.44 -2.43
N ILE A 24 2.88 -3.73 -3.42
CA ILE A 24 3.16 -3.42 -4.82
C ILE A 24 2.23 -2.32 -5.33
N TYR A 25 2.72 -1.55 -6.30
CA TYR A 25 1.99 -0.49 -6.98
C TYR A 25 2.45 -0.42 -8.43
N VAL A 26 1.58 -0.04 -9.35
CA VAL A 26 1.91 0.10 -10.79
C VAL A 26 1.43 1.46 -11.30
N ARG A 27 2.24 2.13 -12.12
CA ARG A 27 1.83 3.34 -12.84
C ARG A 27 2.47 3.33 -14.23
N GLY A 28 1.63 3.27 -15.26
CA GLY A 28 2.09 3.09 -16.64
C GLY A 28 3.00 1.87 -16.72
N ASP A 29 4.18 2.05 -17.28
CA ASP A 29 5.16 0.98 -17.45
C ASP A 29 6.08 0.78 -16.23
N TYR A 30 5.80 1.41 -15.09
CA TYR A 30 6.64 1.28 -13.90
C TYR A 30 5.94 0.51 -12.79
N VAL A 31 6.69 -0.40 -12.18
CA VAL A 31 6.30 -1.14 -10.98
C VAL A 31 7.10 -0.63 -9.81
N PHE A 32 6.41 -0.45 -8.69
CA PHE A 32 6.98 -0.03 -7.43
C PHE A 32 6.77 -1.14 -6.41
N VAL A 33 7.85 -1.53 -5.73
CA VAL A 33 7.81 -2.53 -4.67
C VAL A 33 8.34 -1.89 -3.40
N ASN A 34 7.50 -1.82 -2.36
CA ASN A 34 7.94 -1.36 -1.05
C ASN A 34 8.92 -2.39 -0.45
N GLU A 35 10.04 -1.91 0.06
CA GLU A 35 10.97 -2.62 0.93
C GLU A 35 10.66 -2.17 2.36
N LYS A 36 10.09 -3.07 3.17
CA LYS A 36 9.41 -2.66 4.42
C LYS A 36 10.35 -1.86 5.32
N SER A 37 9.92 -0.65 5.68
CA SER A 37 10.65 0.29 6.53
C SER A 37 11.97 0.84 5.95
N GLU A 38 12.32 0.52 4.71
CA GLU A 38 13.57 0.97 4.09
C GLU A 38 13.36 1.89 2.90
N GLY A 39 12.35 1.61 2.07
CA GLY A 39 12.15 2.38 0.85
C GLY A 39 11.30 1.71 -0.22
N ILE A 40 11.52 2.13 -1.47
CA ILE A 40 10.73 1.71 -2.64
C ILE A 40 11.66 1.38 -3.80
N HIS A 41 11.58 0.17 -4.32
CA HIS A 41 12.21 -0.23 -5.58
C HIS A 41 11.42 0.37 -6.76
N ILE A 42 12.10 1.05 -7.68
CA ILE A 42 11.50 1.49 -8.95
C ILE A 42 11.99 0.56 -10.06
N ILE A 43 11.05 -0.09 -10.74
CA ILE A 43 11.31 -1.08 -11.78
C ILE A 43 10.65 -0.62 -13.08
N ASP A 44 11.44 -0.53 -14.14
CA ASP A 44 10.96 -0.35 -15.50
C ASP A 44 10.43 -1.68 -16.02
N ASN A 45 9.15 -1.67 -16.37
CA ASN A 45 8.37 -2.83 -16.74
C ASN A 45 7.77 -2.70 -18.16
N ARG A 46 8.38 -1.89 -19.03
CA ARG A 46 8.00 -1.79 -20.45
C ARG A 46 8.09 -3.13 -21.19
N ASP A 47 8.97 -4.01 -20.73
CA ASP A 47 9.03 -5.41 -21.13
C ASP A 47 8.80 -6.31 -19.91
N PRO A 48 7.57 -6.80 -19.68
CA PRO A 48 7.26 -7.67 -18.55
C PRO A 48 7.99 -9.02 -18.53
N ALA A 49 8.59 -9.45 -19.64
CA ALA A 49 9.44 -10.62 -19.67
C ALA A 49 10.85 -10.32 -19.13
N ASN A 50 11.29 -9.06 -19.20
CA ASN A 50 12.60 -8.61 -18.76
C ASN A 50 12.49 -7.30 -17.93
N PRO A 51 11.82 -7.33 -16.75
CA PRO A 51 11.72 -6.16 -15.90
C PRO A 51 13.09 -5.69 -15.42
N ARG A 52 13.33 -4.38 -15.38
CA ARG A 52 14.64 -3.79 -15.09
C ARG A 52 14.57 -2.90 -13.85
N PRO A 53 15.24 -3.26 -12.74
CA PRO A 53 15.43 -2.33 -11.62
C PRO A 53 16.15 -1.06 -12.09
N VAL A 54 15.58 0.11 -11.81
CA VAL A 54 16.08 1.41 -12.27
C VAL A 54 16.75 2.19 -11.15
N SER A 55 16.13 2.22 -9.97
CA SER A 55 16.68 2.85 -8.77
C SER A 55 16.01 2.31 -7.52
N PHE A 56 16.61 2.59 -6.37
CA PHE A 56 15.96 2.41 -5.07
C PHE A 56 15.76 3.77 -4.41
N LEU A 57 14.52 4.05 -4.02
CA LEU A 57 14.18 5.20 -3.20
C LEU A 57 14.36 4.83 -1.74
N ARG A 58 15.47 5.26 -1.14
CA ARG A 58 15.66 5.10 0.30
C ARG A 58 14.74 6.06 1.02
N ILE A 59 13.75 5.53 1.73
CA ILE A 59 12.75 6.26 2.52
C ILE A 59 12.59 5.52 3.85
N PRO A 60 13.41 5.85 4.87
CA PRO A 60 13.34 5.16 6.16
C PRO A 60 11.94 5.22 6.79
N GLY A 61 11.45 4.09 7.29
CA GLY A 61 10.12 3.97 7.86
C GLY A 61 8.98 4.02 6.83
N ASN A 62 9.25 3.77 5.55
CA ASN A 62 8.22 3.69 4.52
C ASN A 62 7.43 2.38 4.57
N VAL A 63 6.11 2.50 4.47
CA VAL A 63 5.14 1.39 4.44
C VAL A 63 4.23 1.48 3.21
N ASP A 64 3.86 2.69 2.81
CA ASP A 64 2.85 2.92 1.79
C ASP A 64 3.29 3.95 0.75
N LEU A 65 2.68 3.86 -0.43
CA LEU A 65 2.86 4.82 -1.51
C LEU A 65 1.61 5.00 -2.35
N ALA A 66 1.54 6.13 -3.05
CA ALA A 66 0.68 6.33 -4.20
C ALA A 66 1.40 7.17 -5.26
N VAL A 67 1.00 7.03 -6.53
CA VAL A 67 1.64 7.76 -7.64
C VAL A 67 0.57 8.46 -8.47
N ARG A 68 0.80 9.75 -8.78
CA ARG A 68 -0.04 10.53 -9.70
C ARG A 68 0.85 11.27 -10.68
N GLY A 69 0.72 10.94 -11.96
CA GLY A 69 1.62 11.47 -12.97
C GLY A 69 3.07 11.10 -12.64
N ASN A 70 3.93 12.12 -12.55
CA ASN A 70 5.33 11.95 -12.21
C ASN A 70 5.63 12.22 -10.73
N LEU A 71 4.62 12.22 -9.86
CA LEU A 71 4.80 12.46 -8.42
C LEU A 71 4.44 11.20 -7.64
N LEU A 72 5.39 10.77 -6.80
CA LEU A 72 5.24 9.69 -5.84
C LEU A 72 5.05 10.29 -4.45
N TYR A 73 4.01 9.84 -3.76
CA TYR A 73 3.66 10.19 -2.39
C TYR A 73 3.95 8.98 -1.53
N ALA A 74 4.73 9.15 -0.46
CA ALA A 74 5.13 8.06 0.42
C ALA A 74 5.16 8.52 1.87
N ASP A 75 4.90 7.61 2.81
CA ASP A 75 5.21 7.85 4.20
C ASP A 75 6.72 7.72 4.46
N ASN A 76 7.20 8.53 5.41
CA ASN A 76 8.56 8.55 5.90
C ASN A 76 8.52 8.68 7.42
N GLY A 77 8.15 7.57 8.09
CA GLY A 77 7.76 7.60 9.49
C GLY A 77 6.50 8.46 9.69
N PRO A 78 6.53 9.53 10.51
CA PRO A 78 5.35 10.37 10.76
C PRO A 78 5.06 11.37 9.62
N ASP A 79 5.92 11.48 8.61
CA ASP A 79 5.82 12.51 7.57
C ASP A 79 5.29 11.91 6.26
N LEU A 80 4.60 12.73 5.47
CA LEU A 80 4.35 12.45 4.06
C LEU A 80 5.45 13.14 3.25
N VAL A 81 6.11 12.42 2.35
CA VAL A 81 7.09 12.95 1.41
C VAL A 81 6.61 12.84 -0.02
N VAL A 82 6.98 13.82 -0.83
CA VAL A 82 6.68 13.85 -2.26
C VAL A 82 7.98 13.82 -3.03
N LEU A 83 8.04 12.93 -4.03
CA LEU A 83 9.17 12.80 -4.93
C LEU A 83 8.72 12.96 -6.38
N ASP A 84 9.42 13.80 -7.14
CA ASP A 84 9.35 13.82 -8.59
C ASP A 84 10.14 12.62 -9.16
N ILE A 85 9.42 11.75 -9.86
CA ILE A 85 9.90 10.53 -10.52
C ILE A 85 9.88 10.66 -12.05
N SER A 86 9.83 11.88 -12.60
CA SER A 86 9.91 12.14 -14.05
C SER A 86 11.16 11.54 -14.68
N ASN A 87 12.28 11.52 -13.94
CA ASN A 87 13.42 10.66 -14.22
C ASN A 87 13.47 9.54 -13.16
N PRO A 88 13.01 8.31 -13.47
CA PRO A 88 12.96 7.20 -12.52
C PRO A 88 14.34 6.70 -12.09
N ALA A 89 15.42 7.07 -12.79
CA ALA A 89 16.80 6.78 -12.37
C ALA A 89 17.34 7.80 -11.37
N GLN A 90 16.75 8.99 -11.30
CA GLN A 90 17.14 10.04 -10.37
C GLN A 90 15.92 10.78 -9.79
N PRO A 91 15.04 10.09 -9.04
CA PRO A 91 13.96 10.75 -8.35
C PRO A 91 14.44 11.85 -7.39
N LYS A 92 13.65 12.91 -7.24
CA LYS A 92 14.01 14.08 -6.44
C LYS A 92 12.91 14.42 -5.45
N PRO A 93 13.21 14.56 -4.14
CA PRO A 93 12.25 15.08 -3.19
C PRO A 93 11.81 16.51 -3.57
N THR A 94 10.50 16.76 -3.57
CA THR A 94 9.90 18.05 -3.94
C THR A 94 9.07 18.68 -2.83
N GLY A 95 8.54 17.86 -1.92
CA GLY A 95 7.69 18.34 -0.83
C GLY A 95 7.67 17.42 0.37
N ARG A 96 7.26 17.96 1.51
CA ARG A 96 7.07 17.22 2.77
C ARG A 96 5.95 17.84 3.59
N VAL A 97 5.08 16.99 4.13
CA VAL A 97 4.12 17.35 5.17
C VAL A 97 4.57 16.68 6.46
N ARG A 98 5.08 17.49 7.39
CA ARG A 98 5.55 17.00 8.69
C ARG A 98 4.38 16.52 9.56
N ASN A 99 4.60 15.44 10.31
CA ASN A 99 3.60 14.88 11.23
C ASN A 99 2.24 14.62 10.55
N ALA A 100 2.27 14.27 9.26
CA ALA A 100 1.10 13.88 8.48
C ALA A 100 0.41 12.66 9.08
N PHE A 101 1.22 11.75 9.64
CA PHE A 101 0.79 10.49 10.25
C PHE A 101 1.10 10.48 11.74
N ARG A 102 0.34 9.69 12.48
CA ARG A 102 0.64 9.41 13.88
C ARG A 102 1.99 8.68 13.98
N GLU A 103 2.66 8.84 15.11
CA GLU A 103 3.84 8.02 15.41
C GLU A 103 3.48 6.53 15.35
N LEU A 104 4.37 5.71 14.76
CA LEU A 104 4.16 4.27 14.64
C LEU A 104 4.04 3.65 16.04
N PRO A 105 2.91 3.01 16.39
CA PRO A 105 2.75 2.37 17.68
C PRO A 105 3.68 1.16 17.81
N MET A 106 4.02 0.79 19.04
CA MET A 106 4.78 -0.42 19.30
C MET A 106 3.93 -1.65 18.94
N PRO A 107 4.44 -2.62 18.17
CA PRO A 107 3.65 -3.76 17.70
C PRO A 107 3.12 -4.67 18.82
N GLU A 108 3.81 -4.72 19.96
CA GLU A 108 3.48 -5.55 21.11
C GLU A 108 3.75 -4.72 22.37
N TYR A 109 2.86 -4.80 23.37
CA TYR A 109 3.11 -4.16 24.66
C TYR A 109 4.24 -4.89 25.40
N GLY A 110 5.20 -4.13 25.92
CA GLY A 110 6.38 -4.68 26.59
C GLY A 110 7.23 -3.59 27.21
N PRO A 111 8.21 -3.97 28.05
CA PRO A 111 9.14 -3.02 28.63
C PRO A 111 9.95 -2.35 27.53
N LEU A 112 10.00 -1.02 27.58
CA LEU A 112 10.84 -0.21 26.71
C LEU A 112 11.96 0.42 27.55
N GLU A 113 13.18 0.35 27.04
CA GLU A 113 14.34 1.02 27.65
C GLU A 113 14.02 2.49 27.93
N GLU A 114 14.44 3.00 29.10
CA GLU A 114 14.02 4.32 29.58
C GLU A 114 14.29 5.43 28.55
N ALA A 115 15.45 5.38 27.88
CA ALA A 115 15.84 6.36 26.86
C ALA A 115 14.91 6.43 25.64
N TYR A 116 14.11 5.39 25.38
CA TYR A 116 13.18 5.32 24.25
C TYR A 116 11.71 5.57 24.65
N GLN A 117 11.42 5.73 25.94
CA GLN A 117 10.07 6.01 26.42
C GLN A 117 9.58 7.40 26.01
N LEU A 118 8.27 7.52 25.77
CA LEU A 118 7.63 8.80 25.46
C LEU A 118 7.91 9.81 26.59
N GLY A 119 8.39 11.00 26.23
CA GLY A 119 8.81 12.04 27.18
C GLY A 119 10.25 11.95 27.70
N LYS A 120 10.94 10.82 27.46
CA LYS A 120 12.38 10.65 27.79
C LYS A 120 13.30 10.78 26.58
N ARG A 121 12.75 10.60 25.37
CA ARG A 121 13.45 10.82 24.10
C ARG A 121 13.84 12.30 23.92
N PRO A 122 14.91 12.60 23.16
CA PRO A 122 15.15 13.96 22.68
C PRO A 122 13.90 14.56 22.02
N ALA A 123 13.65 15.85 22.23
CA ALA A 123 12.44 16.52 21.75
C ALA A 123 12.30 16.50 20.21
N ASP A 124 13.41 16.37 19.50
CA ASP A 124 13.49 16.28 18.04
C ASP A 124 13.54 14.84 17.52
N ALA A 125 13.39 13.84 18.40
CA ALA A 125 13.44 12.44 18.02
C ALA A 125 12.17 12.00 17.29
N VAL A 126 12.36 11.16 16.29
CA VAL A 126 11.32 10.50 15.49
C VAL A 126 11.49 8.99 15.57
N VAL A 127 10.38 8.28 15.76
CA VAL A 127 10.30 6.82 15.68
C VAL A 127 10.06 6.39 14.25
N LEU A 128 10.92 5.50 13.75
CA LEU A 128 10.81 4.93 12.40
C LEU A 128 10.42 3.45 12.40
N GLY A 129 10.42 2.82 13.57
CA GLY A 129 10.12 1.41 13.72
C GLY A 129 10.53 0.89 15.08
N TRP A 130 10.11 -0.34 15.35
CA TRP A 130 10.35 -1.08 16.57
C TRP A 130 11.00 -2.41 16.23
N ARG A 131 11.96 -2.85 17.05
CA ARG A 131 12.63 -4.13 16.90
C ARG A 131 12.57 -4.87 18.22
N LYS A 132 11.96 -6.06 18.19
CA LYS A 132 11.99 -6.97 19.34
C LYS A 132 13.40 -7.55 19.45
N LEU A 133 14.03 -7.36 20.60
CA LEU A 133 15.36 -7.89 20.89
C LEU A 133 15.24 -9.34 21.36
N ALA A 134 16.21 -10.17 20.98
CA ALA A 134 16.33 -11.51 21.56
C ALA A 134 16.75 -11.43 23.04
N PRO A 135 16.49 -12.47 23.86
CA PRO A 135 16.99 -12.51 25.23
C PRO A 135 18.51 -12.27 25.26
N ASN A 136 18.95 -11.33 26.11
CA ASN A 136 20.35 -10.90 26.27
C ASN A 136 20.98 -10.20 25.05
N GLU A 137 20.21 -9.86 24.02
CA GLU A 137 20.72 -9.02 22.93
C GLU A 137 20.98 -7.61 23.47
N ALA A 138 22.19 -7.09 23.24
CA ALA A 138 22.54 -5.73 23.63
C ALA A 138 21.66 -4.71 22.90
N ILE A 139 21.18 -3.70 23.62
CA ILE A 139 20.46 -2.58 23.02
C ILE A 139 21.42 -1.84 22.10
N PRO A 140 21.18 -1.78 20.79
CA PRO A 140 22.08 -1.05 19.89
C PRO A 140 21.99 0.44 20.22
N TYR A 141 23.09 1.03 20.67
CA TYR A 141 23.15 2.47 20.98
C TYR A 141 23.11 3.35 19.72
N ARG A 142 23.35 2.75 18.54
CA ARG A 142 23.18 3.38 17.21
C ARG A 142 22.65 2.37 16.21
N VAL A 143 21.52 2.70 15.58
CA VAL A 143 21.11 2.08 14.32
C VAL A 143 21.75 2.90 13.21
N THR A 144 22.86 2.42 12.65
CA THR A 144 23.51 3.06 11.50
C THR A 144 22.76 2.63 10.26
N TYR A 145 21.89 3.50 9.75
CA TYR A 145 21.47 3.42 8.35
C TYR A 145 22.73 3.70 7.52
N GLN A 146 23.04 2.89 6.50
CA GLN A 146 24.17 3.19 5.60
C GLN A 146 23.98 4.59 5.01
N THR A 147 24.71 5.54 5.58
CA THR A 147 24.54 6.98 5.38
C THR A 147 25.12 7.38 4.03
N GLY A 148 24.32 7.31 2.98
CA GLY A 148 24.45 8.21 1.84
C GLY A 148 23.80 9.54 2.20
N ILE A 149 24.48 10.39 2.99
CA ILE A 149 23.99 11.73 3.34
C ILE A 149 24.03 12.60 2.08
N VAL A 150 22.87 13.07 1.62
CA VAL A 150 22.79 14.20 0.70
C VAL A 150 22.35 15.40 1.51
N TYR A 151 23.16 16.45 1.52
CA TYR A 151 22.83 17.71 2.13
C TYR A 151 21.74 18.41 1.30
N PHE A 152 20.60 18.71 1.92
CA PHE A 152 19.75 19.79 1.42
C PHE A 152 20.46 21.11 1.75
N GLY A 153 21.37 21.52 0.85
CA GLY A 153 21.94 22.86 0.91
C GLY A 153 20.82 23.87 0.79
N GLY A 154 20.74 24.80 1.76
CA GLY A 154 19.74 25.85 1.87
C GLY A 154 19.70 26.75 0.63
N THR A 155 19.02 26.27 -0.39
CA THR A 155 18.70 27.02 -1.59
C THR A 155 17.18 27.09 -1.63
N THR A 156 16.70 28.32 -1.74
CA THR A 156 15.30 28.64 -2.06
C THR A 156 14.75 27.57 -3.00
N LEU A 157 13.64 26.93 -2.62
CA LEU A 157 12.85 26.07 -3.50
C LEU A 157 12.66 26.84 -4.81
N ALA A 158 13.47 26.52 -5.82
CA ALA A 158 13.23 27.04 -7.14
C ALA A 158 11.88 26.45 -7.50
N ASN A 159 10.89 27.32 -7.68
CA ASN A 159 9.61 26.99 -8.27
C ASN A 159 9.91 26.36 -9.64
N ALA A 160 10.13 25.05 -9.69
CA ALA A 160 9.87 24.28 -10.88
C ALA A 160 8.39 24.47 -11.11
N ALA A 161 8.04 25.35 -12.05
CA ALA A 161 6.67 25.53 -12.48
C ALA A 161 6.14 24.12 -12.81
N PRO A 162 5.09 23.63 -12.13
CA PRO A 162 4.50 22.37 -12.51
C PRO A 162 4.07 22.54 -13.96
N SER A 163 4.58 21.69 -14.84
CA SER A 163 3.95 21.54 -16.15
C SER A 163 2.53 21.08 -15.86
N ALA A 164 1.58 22.01 -15.97
CA ALA A 164 0.16 21.75 -15.88
C ALA A 164 -0.22 20.89 -17.09
N GLY A 165 0.05 19.60 -16.98
CA GLY A 165 -0.26 18.58 -17.96
C GLY A 165 -1.55 17.86 -17.56
N ALA A 166 -2.51 17.89 -18.48
CA ALA A 166 -3.75 17.14 -18.56
C ALA A 166 -3.80 15.84 -17.73
N ASN A 167 -4.91 15.63 -17.01
CA ASN A 167 -5.35 14.36 -16.39
C ASN A 167 -4.21 13.37 -16.13
N ALA A 168 -3.29 13.74 -15.23
CA ALA A 168 -2.18 12.91 -14.84
C ALA A 168 -2.70 11.54 -14.37
N SER A 169 -2.32 10.47 -15.07
CA SER A 169 -2.73 9.12 -14.74
C SER A 169 -2.29 8.76 -13.32
N THR A 170 -3.25 8.35 -12.50
CA THR A 170 -3.02 7.77 -11.18
C THR A 170 -2.59 6.32 -11.34
N GLY A 171 -1.66 5.85 -10.52
CA GLY A 171 -1.32 4.44 -10.50
C GLY A 171 -2.34 3.58 -9.74
N LYS A 172 -2.12 2.27 -9.79
CA LYS A 172 -2.97 1.24 -9.19
C LYS A 172 -2.18 0.52 -8.11
N GLY A 173 -2.70 0.51 -6.89
CA GLY A 173 -2.14 -0.26 -5.78
C GLY A 173 -2.71 -1.67 -5.73
N GLY A 174 -1.98 -2.58 -5.09
CA GLY A 174 -2.52 -3.88 -4.69
C GLY A 174 -3.62 -3.73 -3.65
N SER A 175 -4.35 -4.81 -3.37
CA SER A 175 -5.46 -4.79 -2.41
C SER A 175 -5.05 -4.46 -0.98
N LEU A 176 -3.75 -4.54 -0.65
CA LEU A 176 -3.19 -4.18 0.65
C LEU A 176 -2.84 -2.68 0.79
N ALA A 177 -3.11 -1.86 -0.23
CA ALA A 177 -2.80 -0.44 -0.23
C ALA A 177 -3.53 0.31 0.89
N ARG A 178 -2.86 1.31 1.49
CA ARG A 178 -3.48 2.26 2.43
C ARG A 178 -3.52 3.68 1.91
N PHE A 179 -2.97 3.93 0.73
CA PHE A 179 -3.00 5.22 0.06
C PHE A 179 -3.82 5.09 -1.23
N ALA A 180 -4.73 6.03 -1.47
CA ALA A 180 -5.54 6.11 -2.68
C ALA A 180 -5.60 7.56 -3.16
N ILE A 181 -5.58 7.77 -4.47
CA ILE A 181 -5.72 9.11 -5.05
C ILE A 181 -6.98 9.12 -5.91
N LEU A 182 -7.88 10.06 -5.62
CA LEU A 182 -9.05 10.38 -6.46
C LEU A 182 -8.97 11.85 -6.85
N GLY A 183 -8.91 12.13 -8.15
CA GLY A 183 -8.80 13.48 -8.69
C GLY A 183 -7.57 14.23 -8.15
N GLN A 184 -7.81 15.33 -7.41
CA GLN A 184 -6.78 16.16 -6.79
C GLN A 184 -6.62 15.91 -5.29
N THR A 185 -6.89 14.70 -4.83
CA THR A 185 -6.84 14.40 -3.39
C THR A 185 -6.20 13.06 -3.14
N LEU A 186 -5.24 13.04 -2.22
CA LEU A 186 -4.67 11.83 -1.64
C LEU A 186 -5.43 11.51 -0.35
N TYR A 187 -5.88 10.28 -0.25
CA TYR A 187 -6.47 9.68 0.93
C TYR A 187 -5.51 8.65 1.49
N SER A 188 -5.29 8.66 2.80
CA SER A 188 -4.58 7.60 3.48
C SER A 188 -5.38 7.07 4.65
N VAL A 189 -5.30 5.78 4.91
CA VAL A 189 -5.83 5.17 6.14
C VAL A 189 -4.72 4.68 7.05
N ASP A 190 -4.86 4.97 8.33
CA ASP A 190 -4.17 4.26 9.41
C ASP A 190 -5.20 3.44 10.20
N GLU A 191 -4.80 2.72 11.24
CA GLU A 191 -5.71 1.78 11.96
C GLU A 191 -6.98 2.44 12.54
N ASN A 192 -7.04 3.77 12.67
CA ASN A 192 -8.20 4.45 13.23
C ASN A 192 -8.59 5.76 12.54
N SER A 193 -7.95 6.13 11.44
CA SER A 193 -8.18 7.43 10.81
C SER A 193 -8.12 7.34 9.30
N LEU A 194 -9.02 8.06 8.64
CA LEU A 194 -8.89 8.47 7.24
C LEU A 194 -8.33 9.90 7.22
N ARG A 195 -7.21 10.11 6.53
CA ARG A 195 -6.56 11.42 6.38
C ARG A 195 -6.67 11.87 4.94
N VAL A 196 -6.94 13.17 4.77
CA VAL A 196 -7.11 13.81 3.48
C VAL A 196 -5.96 14.77 3.23
N PHE A 197 -5.39 14.74 2.03
CA PHE A 197 -4.38 15.69 1.57
C PHE A 197 -4.81 16.30 0.23
N ASP A 198 -4.89 17.63 0.19
CA ASP A 198 -5.17 18.38 -1.02
C ASP A 198 -3.94 18.37 -1.94
N LEU A 199 -4.16 18.11 -3.24
CA LEU A 199 -3.15 18.05 -4.29
C LEU A 199 -3.41 19.08 -5.40
N GLN A 200 -3.96 20.26 -5.09
CA GLN A 200 -4.06 21.40 -6.02
C GLN A 200 -2.66 21.81 -6.49
N ASN A 201 -1.71 21.91 -5.55
CA ASN A 201 -0.29 21.86 -5.86
C ASN A 201 0.25 20.46 -5.53
N PRO A 202 0.32 19.54 -6.51
CA PRO A 202 0.63 18.15 -6.23
C PRO A 202 2.06 17.95 -5.73
N ALA A 203 2.99 18.88 -5.96
CA ALA A 203 4.35 18.84 -5.42
C ALA A 203 4.43 19.30 -3.95
N LEU A 204 3.42 20.04 -3.47
CA LEU A 204 3.34 20.56 -2.11
C LEU A 204 1.94 20.29 -1.52
N PRO A 205 1.66 19.03 -1.11
CA PRO A 205 0.36 18.66 -0.56
C PRO A 205 0.04 19.43 0.71
N VAL A 206 -1.25 19.68 0.93
CA VAL A 206 -1.74 20.34 2.15
C VAL A 206 -2.57 19.34 2.94
N ALA A 207 -2.19 19.09 4.20
CA ALA A 207 -2.99 18.26 5.09
C ALA A 207 -4.35 18.92 5.35
N GLY A 208 -5.41 18.15 5.13
CA GLY A 208 -6.79 18.54 5.35
C GLY A 208 -7.41 17.81 6.54
N LYS A 209 -8.66 17.38 6.35
CA LYS A 209 -9.45 16.74 7.40
C LYS A 209 -8.85 15.39 7.80
N VAL A 210 -8.87 15.13 9.10
CA VAL A 210 -8.69 13.78 9.68
C VAL A 210 -10.05 13.31 10.16
N VAL A 211 -10.55 12.24 9.55
CA VAL A 211 -11.80 11.60 9.93
C VAL A 211 -11.44 10.47 10.88
N SER A 212 -11.88 10.58 12.14
CA SER A 212 -11.78 9.46 13.08
C SER A 212 -12.68 8.33 12.60
N LEU A 213 -12.07 7.17 12.40
CA LEU A 213 -12.74 5.92 12.12
C LEU A 213 -12.82 5.10 13.42
N GLY A 214 -13.47 3.94 13.34
CA GLY A 214 -13.36 2.91 14.38
C GLY A 214 -11.95 2.33 14.46
N PHE A 215 -11.79 1.16 15.06
CA PHE A 215 -10.51 0.47 15.13
C PHE A 215 -10.33 -0.50 13.96
N GLY A 216 -9.07 -0.83 13.66
CA GLY A 216 -8.71 -1.94 12.79
C GLY A 216 -8.89 -1.68 11.31
N ILE A 217 -8.72 -0.44 10.81
CA ILE A 217 -8.70 -0.18 9.37
C ILE A 217 -7.40 -0.75 8.77
N GLU A 218 -7.51 -1.47 7.67
CA GLU A 218 -6.38 -2.20 7.08
C GLU A 218 -6.07 -1.78 5.64
N THR A 219 -7.08 -1.47 4.84
CA THR A 219 -6.95 -1.22 3.40
C THR A 219 -7.87 -0.11 2.91
N ILE A 220 -7.54 0.48 1.77
CA ILE A 220 -8.39 1.44 1.04
C ILE A 220 -8.44 1.04 -0.44
N PHE A 221 -9.66 0.96 -0.98
CA PHE A 221 -9.90 0.74 -2.40
C PHE A 221 -10.77 1.86 -2.96
N PRO A 222 -10.28 2.64 -3.93
CA PRO A 222 -11.09 3.67 -4.59
C PRO A 222 -11.87 3.10 -5.79
N GLN A 223 -13.15 3.48 -5.93
CA GLN A 223 -13.93 3.30 -7.16
C GLN A 223 -14.88 4.49 -7.33
N ASP A 224 -14.91 5.08 -8.53
CA ASP A 224 -15.65 6.32 -8.82
C ASP A 224 -15.28 7.46 -7.85
N HIS A 225 -16.23 7.93 -7.06
CA HIS A 225 -16.03 8.90 -5.98
C HIS A 225 -16.25 8.28 -4.60
N TYR A 226 -16.14 6.95 -4.49
CA TYR A 226 -16.26 6.21 -3.25
C TYR A 226 -14.93 5.61 -2.82
N LEU A 227 -14.76 5.53 -1.50
CA LEU A 227 -13.68 4.79 -0.85
C LEU A 227 -14.27 3.62 -0.08
N PHE A 228 -13.76 2.43 -0.35
CA PHE A 228 -14.09 1.20 0.36
C PHE A 228 -12.94 0.89 1.30
N LEU A 229 -13.18 0.98 2.60
CA LEU A 229 -12.15 0.78 3.62
C LEU A 229 -12.36 -0.59 4.25
N GLY A 230 -11.45 -1.51 3.99
CA GLY A 230 -11.41 -2.81 4.64
C GLY A 230 -10.96 -2.66 6.09
N THR A 231 -11.65 -3.33 7.01
CA THR A 231 -11.36 -3.28 8.44
C THR A 231 -11.49 -4.65 9.05
N GLN A 232 -10.96 -4.80 10.25
CA GLN A 232 -11.05 -6.06 10.99
C GLN A 232 -12.47 -6.51 11.30
N SER A 233 -13.50 -5.68 11.16
CA SER A 233 -14.87 -6.02 11.58
C SER A 233 -15.93 -5.75 10.51
N GLY A 234 -15.51 -5.25 9.35
CA GLY A 234 -16.42 -4.81 8.33
C GLY A 234 -15.74 -3.98 7.25
N MET A 235 -16.55 -3.52 6.31
CA MET A 235 -16.15 -2.61 5.26
C MET A 235 -16.90 -1.28 5.43
N TYR A 236 -16.16 -0.18 5.56
CA TYR A 236 -16.76 1.15 5.46
C TYR A 236 -16.89 1.56 4.00
N ILE A 237 -17.97 2.25 3.67
CA ILE A 237 -18.16 2.94 2.39
C ILE A 237 -18.23 4.43 2.67
N TYR A 238 -17.30 5.19 2.09
CA TYR A 238 -17.26 6.65 2.19
C TYR A 238 -17.48 7.29 0.82
N ASP A 239 -18.39 8.26 0.76
CA ASP A 239 -18.54 9.19 -0.35
C ASP A 239 -17.51 10.31 -0.19
N VAL A 240 -16.72 10.52 -1.25
CA VAL A 240 -15.73 11.59 -1.35
C VAL A 240 -15.93 12.47 -2.60
N ALA A 241 -17.17 12.59 -3.08
CA ALA A 241 -17.54 13.55 -4.13
C ALA A 241 -17.18 15.00 -3.74
N THR A 242 -17.20 15.30 -2.43
CA THR A 242 -16.62 16.53 -1.87
C THR A 242 -15.37 16.17 -1.07
N PRO A 243 -14.15 16.26 -1.66
CA PRO A 243 -12.94 15.69 -1.08
C PRO A 243 -12.57 16.17 0.33
N ALA A 244 -12.83 17.44 0.63
CA ALA A 244 -12.55 18.03 1.94
C ALA A 244 -13.50 17.51 3.05
N THR A 245 -14.62 16.90 2.69
CA THR A 245 -15.65 16.43 3.62
C THR A 245 -16.11 15.01 3.30
N PRO A 246 -15.27 13.97 3.51
CA PRO A 246 -15.69 12.58 3.36
C PRO A 246 -16.91 12.28 4.23
N GLN A 247 -17.91 11.61 3.64
CA GLN A 247 -19.16 11.24 4.32
C GLN A 247 -19.32 9.72 4.34
N ARG A 248 -19.61 9.15 5.51
CA ARG A 248 -19.87 7.70 5.61
C ARG A 248 -21.24 7.40 5.01
N VAL A 249 -21.28 6.56 3.99
CA VAL A 249 -22.50 6.05 3.34
C VAL A 249 -23.04 4.86 4.11
N ALA A 250 -22.17 3.90 4.42
CA ALA A 250 -22.53 2.66 5.11
C ALA A 250 -21.35 2.04 5.85
N PHE A 251 -21.69 1.05 6.67
CA PHE A 251 -20.76 0.07 7.22
C PHE A 251 -21.39 -1.31 7.04
N TYR A 252 -20.75 -2.16 6.24
CA TYR A 252 -21.09 -3.57 6.12
C TYR A 252 -20.33 -4.34 7.20
N GLN A 253 -21.03 -4.98 8.12
CA GLN A 253 -20.41 -5.75 9.19
C GLN A 253 -20.25 -7.22 8.80
N HIS A 254 -19.06 -7.79 9.01
CA HIS A 254 -18.79 -9.23 8.88
C HIS A 254 -18.08 -9.76 10.14
N THR A 255 -17.68 -11.03 10.14
CA THR A 255 -16.91 -11.62 11.26
C THR A 255 -15.53 -10.95 11.36
N VAL A 256 -14.91 -10.99 12.55
CA VAL A 256 -13.65 -10.29 12.76
C VAL A 256 -12.50 -10.98 12.03
N SER A 257 -11.85 -10.32 11.07
CA SER A 257 -10.86 -10.92 10.18
C SER A 257 -9.84 -9.92 9.58
N CYS A 258 -9.03 -10.34 8.59
CA CYS A 258 -8.04 -9.49 7.92
C CYS A 258 -8.49 -9.27 6.47
N ASP A 259 -8.96 -8.07 6.14
CA ASP A 259 -9.98 -7.93 5.10
C ASP A 259 -9.58 -6.91 4.02
N PRO A 260 -8.73 -7.32 3.06
CA PRO A 260 -8.59 -6.55 1.84
C PRO A 260 -9.87 -6.61 1.02
N VAL A 261 -10.18 -5.48 0.37
CA VAL A 261 -11.38 -5.29 -0.44
C VAL A 261 -10.96 -4.86 -1.84
N VAL A 262 -11.60 -5.43 -2.86
CA VAL A 262 -11.61 -4.86 -4.21
C VAL A 262 -13.05 -4.75 -4.70
N VAL A 263 -13.31 -3.77 -5.55
CA VAL A 263 -14.66 -3.50 -6.08
C VAL A 263 -14.61 -3.52 -7.60
N ASP A 264 -15.66 -4.09 -8.20
CA ASP A 264 -15.91 -4.04 -9.64
C ASP A 264 -17.40 -3.75 -9.88
N GLY A 265 -17.69 -2.47 -10.14
CA GLY A 265 -19.05 -2.00 -10.38
C GLY A 265 -19.95 -2.22 -9.17
N GLN A 266 -20.96 -3.08 -9.32
CA GLN A 266 -22.02 -3.31 -8.32
C GLN A 266 -21.64 -4.33 -7.24
N TYR A 267 -20.43 -4.89 -7.25
CA TYR A 267 -20.01 -5.89 -6.26
C TYR A 267 -18.67 -5.57 -5.64
N ALA A 268 -18.57 -5.77 -4.33
CA ALA A 268 -17.30 -5.85 -3.61
C ALA A 268 -16.93 -7.31 -3.34
N TYR A 269 -15.64 -7.59 -3.36
CA TYR A 269 -15.05 -8.88 -3.05
C TYR A 269 -14.16 -8.70 -1.82
N VAL A 270 -14.40 -9.50 -0.79
CA VAL A 270 -13.71 -9.38 0.50
C VAL A 270 -13.21 -10.76 0.91
N THR A 271 -11.92 -10.87 1.19
CA THR A 271 -11.35 -12.10 1.75
C THR A 271 -11.31 -12.03 3.25
N LEU A 272 -11.90 -13.01 3.94
CA LEU A 272 -11.81 -13.17 5.39
C LEU A 272 -10.91 -14.37 5.70
N ARG A 273 -9.87 -14.15 6.50
CA ARG A 273 -8.89 -15.15 6.95
C ARG A 273 -8.82 -15.31 8.47
N THR A 274 -8.73 -16.56 8.91
CA THR A 274 -8.54 -16.94 10.31
C THR A 274 -7.04 -17.08 10.68
N GLY A 275 -6.73 -17.13 11.98
CA GLY A 275 -5.40 -17.47 12.47
C GLY A 275 -4.35 -16.36 12.35
N ARG A 276 -4.76 -15.10 12.24
CA ARG A 276 -3.87 -13.92 12.26
C ARG A 276 -4.10 -13.08 13.52
N THR A 277 -3.17 -12.16 13.80
CA THR A 277 -3.25 -11.22 14.93
C THR A 277 -4.42 -10.24 14.86
N CYS A 278 -5.00 -10.05 13.67
CA CYS A 278 -6.15 -9.18 13.40
C CYS A 278 -7.52 -9.78 13.78
N GLY A 279 -7.60 -11.05 14.21
CA GLY A 279 -8.88 -11.65 14.60
C GLY A 279 -8.91 -13.17 14.59
N GLY A 280 -9.70 -13.74 15.52
CA GLY A 280 -10.01 -15.16 15.63
C GLY A 280 -11.24 -15.57 14.83
N GLY A 281 -11.38 -15.04 13.61
CA GLY A 281 -12.50 -15.34 12.71
C GLY A 281 -12.83 -16.83 12.63
N VAL A 282 -14.09 -17.16 12.41
CA VAL A 282 -14.58 -18.55 12.48
C VAL A 282 -14.47 -19.33 11.16
N ALA A 283 -14.18 -18.65 10.06
CA ALA A 283 -14.09 -19.28 8.74
C ALA A 283 -13.16 -18.52 7.79
N ASN A 284 -12.53 -19.27 6.87
CA ASN A 284 -11.78 -18.72 5.74
C ASN A 284 -12.73 -18.64 4.55
N VAL A 285 -13.08 -17.43 4.11
CA VAL A 285 -14.08 -17.23 3.05
C VAL A 285 -13.71 -16.08 2.11
N LEU A 286 -14.26 -16.12 0.91
CA LEU A 286 -14.42 -14.98 0.02
C LEU A 286 -15.90 -14.59 0.04
N GLU A 287 -16.20 -13.38 0.52
CA GLU A 287 -17.54 -12.80 0.44
C GLU A 287 -17.69 -11.96 -0.83
N VAL A 288 -18.84 -12.11 -1.49
CA VAL A 288 -19.31 -11.26 -2.59
C VAL A 288 -20.45 -10.41 -2.03
N ILE A 289 -20.24 -9.10 -1.98
CA ILE A 289 -21.17 -8.14 -1.40
C ILE A 289 -21.87 -7.38 -2.50
N ASP A 290 -23.19 -7.37 -2.48
CA ASP A 290 -24.03 -6.56 -3.38
C ASP A 290 -24.02 -5.08 -2.93
N LEU A 291 -23.62 -4.20 -3.84
CA LEU A 291 -23.53 -2.76 -3.67
C LEU A 291 -24.62 -1.99 -4.43
N THR A 292 -25.65 -2.67 -4.96
CA THR A 292 -26.78 -2.04 -5.68
C THR A 292 -27.40 -0.92 -4.86
N THR A 293 -27.49 -1.08 -3.54
CA THR A 293 -27.83 -0.01 -2.60
C THR A 293 -26.65 0.25 -1.66
N LEU A 294 -25.77 1.21 -2.01
CA LEU A 294 -24.56 1.52 -1.25
C LEU A 294 -24.81 1.87 0.23
N SER A 295 -25.98 2.42 0.57
CA SER A 295 -26.36 2.72 1.96
C SER A 295 -26.74 1.48 2.78
N ARG A 296 -26.94 0.34 2.12
CA ARG A 296 -27.35 -0.92 2.73
C ARG A 296 -26.77 -2.12 1.96
N PRO A 297 -25.44 -2.28 1.92
CA PRO A 297 -24.78 -3.41 1.26
C PRO A 297 -25.20 -4.73 1.92
N THR A 298 -25.30 -5.79 1.12
CA THR A 298 -25.75 -7.11 1.59
C THR A 298 -24.87 -8.22 1.05
N LEU A 299 -24.66 -9.28 1.84
CA LEU A 299 -23.98 -10.48 1.39
C LEU A 299 -24.79 -11.13 0.25
N ALA A 300 -24.20 -11.21 -0.94
CA ALA A 300 -24.81 -11.86 -2.10
C ALA A 300 -24.43 -13.34 -2.17
N HIS A 301 -23.16 -13.65 -1.88
CA HIS A 301 -22.66 -15.02 -1.84
C HIS A 301 -21.41 -15.14 -0.96
N SER A 302 -21.12 -16.34 -0.48
CA SER A 302 -19.88 -16.67 0.22
C SER A 302 -19.27 -17.94 -0.33
N TYR A 303 -17.97 -17.92 -0.59
CA TYR A 303 -17.21 -19.06 -1.10
C TYR A 303 -16.21 -19.53 -0.04
N PRO A 304 -16.14 -20.84 0.27
CA PRO A 304 -15.13 -21.35 1.18
C PRO A 304 -13.73 -21.21 0.59
N MET A 305 -12.79 -20.80 1.45
CA MET A 305 -11.37 -20.62 1.13
C MET A 305 -10.49 -21.39 2.12
N THR A 306 -9.20 -21.50 1.82
CA THR A 306 -8.26 -22.25 2.67
C THR A 306 -7.52 -21.34 3.66
N SER A 307 -7.00 -20.22 3.17
CA SER A 307 -6.18 -19.20 3.83
C SER A 307 -6.08 -17.92 2.96
N PRO A 308 -7.21 -17.26 2.66
CA PRO A 308 -7.25 -16.21 1.65
C PRO A 308 -6.45 -14.96 2.07
N GLY A 309 -6.01 -14.15 1.12
CA GLY A 309 -5.12 -13.01 1.30
C GLY A 309 -5.43 -11.92 0.29
N GLY A 310 -4.40 -11.32 -0.31
CA GLY A 310 -4.60 -10.28 -1.30
C GLY A 310 -5.43 -10.75 -2.50
N LEU A 311 -6.06 -9.80 -3.17
CA LEU A 311 -6.93 -10.05 -4.29
C LEU A 311 -6.80 -8.94 -5.33
N GLY A 312 -7.25 -9.20 -6.55
CA GLY A 312 -7.23 -8.22 -7.62
C GLY A 312 -8.30 -8.54 -8.62
N ILE A 313 -8.91 -7.50 -9.19
CA ILE A 313 -9.96 -7.65 -10.18
C ILE A 313 -9.73 -6.73 -11.37
N GLU A 314 -9.94 -7.25 -12.56
CA GLU A 314 -9.95 -6.50 -13.81
C GLU A 314 -10.57 -7.36 -14.92
N ASN A 315 -11.26 -6.74 -15.87
CA ASN A 315 -11.79 -7.41 -17.06
C ASN A 315 -12.61 -8.68 -16.74
N LYS A 316 -13.48 -8.58 -15.72
CA LYS A 316 -14.32 -9.68 -15.22
C LYS A 316 -13.56 -10.91 -14.72
N ARG A 317 -12.29 -10.74 -14.32
CA ARG A 317 -11.48 -11.79 -13.71
C ARG A 317 -11.07 -11.36 -12.32
N LEU A 318 -11.48 -12.15 -11.33
CA LEU A 318 -11.07 -12.01 -9.94
C LEU A 318 -9.93 -12.99 -9.64
N TYR A 319 -8.86 -12.47 -9.08
CA TYR A 319 -7.70 -13.21 -8.61
C TYR A 319 -7.69 -13.17 -7.08
N VAL A 320 -7.57 -14.33 -6.44
CA VAL A 320 -7.56 -14.45 -4.99
C VAL A 320 -6.32 -15.24 -4.57
N CYS A 321 -5.44 -14.60 -3.81
CA CYS A 321 -4.33 -15.27 -3.14
C CYS A 321 -4.90 -16.11 -2.01
N ASP A 322 -4.63 -17.41 -2.01
CA ASP A 322 -5.16 -18.39 -1.05
C ASP A 322 -4.10 -19.49 -0.79
N ASP A 323 -4.47 -20.77 -0.83
CA ASP A 323 -3.57 -21.94 -0.90
C ASP A 323 -2.94 -22.12 -2.29
N GLY A 324 -2.61 -21.00 -2.90
CA GLY A 324 -2.42 -20.88 -4.33
C GLY A 324 -2.87 -19.51 -4.83
N LEU A 325 -2.97 -19.38 -6.15
CA LEU A 325 -3.71 -18.30 -6.78
C LEU A 325 -4.98 -18.90 -7.40
N LYS A 326 -6.14 -18.53 -6.87
CA LYS A 326 -7.45 -18.91 -7.43
C LYS A 326 -7.93 -17.81 -8.37
N VAL A 327 -8.48 -18.19 -9.52
CA VAL A 327 -9.00 -17.27 -10.53
C VAL A 327 -10.46 -17.60 -10.81
N PHE A 328 -11.30 -16.57 -10.80
CA PHE A 328 -12.74 -16.67 -11.05
C PHE A 328 -13.16 -15.73 -12.18
N ASP A 329 -14.13 -16.16 -12.97
CA ASP A 329 -14.90 -15.30 -13.87
C ASP A 329 -16.04 -14.64 -13.08
N THR A 330 -16.17 -13.32 -13.21
CA THR A 330 -17.18 -12.49 -12.55
C THR A 330 -18.30 -12.03 -13.49
N SER A 331 -18.40 -12.59 -14.70
CA SER A 331 -19.42 -12.21 -15.68
C SER A 331 -20.85 -12.49 -15.23
N ASN A 332 -21.05 -13.46 -14.34
CA ASN A 332 -22.34 -13.87 -13.80
C ASN A 332 -22.46 -13.60 -12.28
N THR A 333 -21.70 -12.64 -11.73
CA THR A 333 -21.74 -12.29 -10.30
C THR A 333 -23.18 -12.00 -9.85
N PRO A 334 -23.62 -12.58 -8.71
CA PRO A 334 -22.81 -13.10 -7.60
C PRO A 334 -22.31 -14.54 -7.73
N ALA A 335 -22.73 -15.27 -8.77
CA ALA A 335 -22.27 -16.63 -9.02
C ALA A 335 -20.92 -16.64 -9.78
N LEU A 336 -19.83 -16.66 -9.03
CA LEU A 336 -18.47 -16.80 -9.55
C LEU A 336 -18.25 -18.16 -10.21
N THR A 337 -17.65 -18.15 -11.40
CA THR A 337 -17.23 -19.38 -12.09
C THR A 337 -15.74 -19.60 -11.86
N PRO A 338 -15.31 -20.68 -11.16
CA PRO A 338 -13.90 -20.99 -11.02
C PRO A 338 -13.27 -21.26 -12.38
N LEU A 339 -12.17 -20.58 -12.67
CA LEU A 339 -11.40 -20.77 -13.90
C LEU A 339 -10.17 -21.64 -13.62
N GLN A 340 -9.36 -21.24 -12.65
CA GLN A 340 -8.02 -21.79 -12.44
C GLN A 340 -7.61 -21.77 -10.97
N HIS A 341 -6.72 -22.70 -10.58
CA HIS A 341 -6.07 -22.73 -9.27
C HIS A 341 -4.59 -23.12 -9.44
N PHE A 342 -3.69 -22.20 -9.10
CA PHE A 342 -2.25 -22.38 -9.27
C PHE A 342 -1.58 -22.60 -7.92
N LYS A 343 -0.79 -23.67 -7.82
CA LYS A 343 0.01 -23.94 -6.62
C LYS A 343 1.23 -23.00 -6.57
N THR A 344 1.05 -21.85 -5.97
CA THR A 344 2.08 -20.83 -5.75
C THR A 344 1.77 -20.07 -4.46
N THR A 345 2.78 -19.51 -3.81
CA THR A 345 2.59 -18.70 -2.60
C THR A 345 2.68 -17.22 -2.98
N ILE A 346 1.52 -16.59 -3.13
CA ILE A 346 1.41 -15.15 -3.45
C ILE A 346 0.71 -14.45 -2.29
N THR A 347 1.15 -13.23 -1.98
CA THR A 347 0.62 -12.39 -0.92
C THR A 347 -0.42 -11.40 -1.45
N ASP A 348 -0.12 -10.72 -2.57
CA ASP A 348 -1.00 -9.73 -3.19
C ASP A 348 -0.77 -9.69 -4.71
N VAL A 349 -1.76 -9.18 -5.45
CA VAL A 349 -1.75 -9.15 -6.91
C VAL A 349 -2.31 -7.83 -7.46
N ILE A 350 -1.82 -7.43 -8.63
CA ILE A 350 -2.39 -6.33 -9.42
C ILE A 350 -2.56 -6.82 -10.86
N PRO A 351 -3.81 -7.04 -11.33
CA PRO A 351 -4.09 -7.19 -12.75
C PRO A 351 -3.74 -5.90 -13.49
N ASN A 352 -3.08 -6.00 -14.64
CA ASN A 352 -2.63 -4.86 -15.44
C ASN A 352 -2.67 -5.22 -16.94
N GLY A 353 -3.86 -5.20 -17.51
CA GLY A 353 -4.10 -5.59 -18.91
C GLY A 353 -3.87 -7.08 -19.13
N ASP A 354 -2.97 -7.41 -20.06
CA ASP A 354 -2.62 -8.80 -20.40
C ASP A 354 -1.69 -9.47 -19.36
N TYR A 355 -1.32 -8.75 -18.30
CA TYR A 355 -0.39 -9.23 -17.28
C TYR A 355 -0.99 -9.17 -15.88
N LEU A 356 -0.51 -10.05 -15.01
CA LEU A 356 -0.77 -10.06 -13.59
C LEU A 356 0.55 -9.88 -12.85
N LEU A 357 0.68 -8.77 -12.13
CA LEU A 357 1.73 -8.57 -11.16
C LEU A 357 1.36 -9.31 -9.88
N ALA A 358 2.32 -9.99 -9.27
CA ALA A 358 2.09 -10.76 -8.07
C ALA A 358 3.32 -10.69 -7.16
N ILE A 359 3.13 -10.45 -5.87
CA ILE A 359 4.22 -10.38 -4.88
C ILE A 359 4.09 -11.54 -3.91
N GLY A 360 5.17 -12.26 -3.64
CA GLY A 360 5.18 -13.39 -2.72
C GLY A 360 6.55 -13.63 -2.10
N PRO A 361 6.73 -14.70 -1.29
CA PRO A 361 7.99 -14.95 -0.58
C PRO A 361 9.22 -15.12 -1.49
N GLY A 362 9.04 -15.50 -2.75
CA GLY A 362 10.15 -15.59 -3.70
C GLY A 362 10.45 -14.28 -4.45
N GLY A 363 9.58 -13.26 -4.37
CA GLY A 363 9.78 -11.97 -5.01
C GLY A 363 8.60 -11.48 -5.85
N LEU A 364 8.89 -10.62 -6.82
CA LEU A 364 7.92 -10.05 -7.74
C LEU A 364 7.80 -10.94 -8.97
N TYR A 365 6.66 -11.60 -9.11
CA TYR A 365 6.30 -12.44 -10.24
C TYR A 365 5.47 -11.64 -11.24
N GLN A 366 5.63 -11.97 -12.53
CA GLN A 366 4.74 -11.50 -13.57
C GLN A 366 4.19 -12.70 -14.33
N TYR A 367 2.89 -12.68 -14.56
CA TYR A 367 2.25 -13.71 -15.34
C TYR A 367 1.47 -13.12 -16.51
N ARG A 368 1.42 -13.83 -17.63
CA ARG A 368 0.53 -13.51 -18.74
C ARG A 368 -0.86 -14.07 -18.46
N VAL A 369 -1.88 -13.24 -18.72
CA VAL A 369 -3.29 -13.53 -18.58
C VAL A 369 -3.88 -13.88 -19.96
N GLY A 370 -4.91 -14.73 -20.01
CA GLY A 370 -5.70 -14.98 -21.22
C GLY A 370 -5.59 -16.39 -21.81
N GLY A 371 -4.66 -17.23 -21.35
CA GLY A 371 -4.58 -18.66 -21.71
C GLY A 371 -5.33 -19.58 -20.74
N PRO A 372 -5.42 -20.90 -21.05
CA PRO A 372 -5.94 -21.92 -20.12
C PRO A 372 -5.04 -22.11 -18.90
N SER A 373 -3.84 -21.54 -18.90
CA SER A 373 -2.91 -21.48 -17.78
C SER A 373 -2.34 -20.06 -17.60
N LEU A 374 -1.95 -19.74 -16.37
CA LEU A 374 -1.17 -18.56 -16.04
C LEU A 374 0.29 -18.85 -16.38
N GLN A 375 0.85 -18.15 -17.36
CA GLN A 375 2.23 -18.37 -17.78
C GLN A 375 3.13 -17.38 -17.04
N GLN A 376 4.04 -17.86 -16.20
CA GLN A 376 5.05 -16.99 -15.61
C GLN A 376 5.95 -16.44 -16.72
N VAL A 377 6.04 -15.11 -16.79
CA VAL A 377 6.82 -14.39 -17.80
C VAL A 377 8.15 -13.93 -17.22
N SER A 378 8.16 -13.55 -15.94
CA SER A 378 9.36 -13.13 -15.23
C SER A 378 9.23 -13.31 -13.73
N LEU A 379 10.37 -13.31 -13.05
CA LEU A 379 10.51 -13.25 -11.60
C LEU A 379 11.71 -12.34 -11.30
N LEU A 380 11.47 -11.26 -10.55
CA LEU A 380 12.53 -10.54 -9.84
C LEU A 380 12.62 -11.11 -8.42
N PRO A 381 13.70 -11.82 -8.07
CA PRO A 381 13.76 -12.58 -6.83
C PRO A 381 14.01 -11.71 -5.60
N ILE A 382 13.50 -12.16 -4.47
CA ILE A 382 14.00 -11.73 -3.15
C ILE A 382 15.30 -12.48 -2.86
N THR A 383 16.34 -11.73 -2.50
CA THR A 383 17.61 -12.25 -2.00
C THR A 383 17.51 -12.35 -0.48
N PRO A 384 17.71 -13.52 0.14
CA PRO A 384 17.76 -13.62 1.59
C PRO A 384 18.84 -12.70 2.17
N ASN A 385 18.55 -12.02 3.29
CA ASN A 385 19.60 -11.38 4.07
C ASN A 385 20.55 -12.47 4.60
N LEU A 386 21.85 -12.38 4.25
CA LEU A 386 22.90 -13.27 4.74
C LEU A 386 23.16 -13.10 6.25
#